data_AF-A0A9E0KST0-F1
#
_entry.id   AF-A0A9E0KST0-F1
#
_cell.length_a   1.000
_cell.length_b   1.000
_cell.length_c   1.000
_cell.angle_alpha   90.00
_cell.angle_beta   90.00
_cell.angle_gamma   90.00
#
_symmetry.space_group_name_H-M   'P 1'
#
loop_
_entity.id
_entity.type
_entity.pdbx_description
1 polymer ?
#
loop_
_entity_poly.entity_id
_entity_poly.type
_entity_poly.pdbx_seq_one_letter_code
_entity_poly.pdbx_strand_id
1 'polypeptide(L)'
;KIRVIEWAAFLKNFINKRNFEACLLGWGIGVDPNQIDIWNSKADIFASAANYLQKSGWDETQKWGREVRIDHAKDYGKGNCDLKKPLKEWRDNKITGMNNSPLPALDVEACLIIPDQTSGRAFLVYPNFHVIMKWNKSYFFALGTGLLADKIIP
;
A
#
# COMPACT_ATOMS: atom_id res chain seq x y z
N LYS A 1 -29.35 -1.33 -0.77
CA LYS A 1 -29.12 -2.44 0.19
C LYS A 1 -28.98 -3.72 -0.62
N ILE A 2 -27.76 -4.12 -0.98
CA ILE A 2 -27.51 -5.28 -1.86
C ILE A 2 -27.74 -6.55 -1.03
N ARG A 3 -28.55 -7.48 -1.54
CA ARG A 3 -28.90 -8.72 -0.82
C ARG A 3 -27.76 -9.74 -0.95
N VAL A 4 -27.37 -10.34 0.17
CA VAL A 4 -26.26 -11.32 0.31
C VAL A 4 -26.35 -12.47 -0.72
N ILE A 5 -27.55 -12.78 -1.21
CA ILE A 5 -27.82 -13.85 -2.18
C ILE A 5 -27.24 -13.52 -3.58
N GLU A 6 -27.22 -12.26 -3.99
CA GLU A 6 -26.69 -11.85 -5.30
C GLU A 6 -25.15 -11.91 -5.33
N TRP A 7 -24.49 -11.62 -4.20
CA TRP A 7 -23.03 -11.74 -4.06
C TRP A 7 -22.55 -13.19 -4.11
N ALA A 8 -23.30 -14.12 -3.50
CA ALA A 8 -22.97 -15.54 -3.54
C ALA A 8 -23.10 -16.13 -4.96
N ALA A 9 -24.11 -15.69 -5.73
CA ALA A 9 -24.28 -16.10 -7.13
C ALA A 9 -23.19 -15.52 -8.04
N PHE A 10 -22.82 -14.24 -7.85
CA PHE A 10 -21.71 -13.61 -8.57
C PHE A 10 -20.38 -14.34 -8.33
N LEU A 11 -20.05 -14.64 -7.08
CA LEU A 11 -18.84 -15.37 -6.69
C LEU A 11 -18.83 -16.85 -7.11
N LYS A 12 -19.99 -17.46 -7.36
CA LYS A 12 -20.09 -18.89 -7.70
C LYS A 12 -20.11 -19.13 -9.22
N ASN A 13 -20.68 -18.19 -9.98
CA ASN A 13 -20.91 -18.37 -11.41
C ASN A 13 -19.95 -17.54 -12.29
N PHE A 14 -19.35 -16.48 -11.77
CA PHE A 14 -18.50 -15.57 -12.55
C PHE A 14 -17.07 -15.43 -12.03
N ILE A 15 -16.80 -15.84 -10.80
CA ILE A 15 -15.44 -15.92 -10.24
C ILE A 15 -15.10 -17.38 -9.97
N ASN A 16 -14.21 -17.93 -10.79
CA ASN A 16 -13.67 -19.27 -10.57
C ASN A 16 -12.71 -19.18 -9.38
N LYS A 17 -13.02 -19.86 -8.27
CA LYS A 17 -12.31 -19.75 -6.98
C LYS A 17 -10.83 -20.17 -7.01
N ARG A 18 -10.32 -20.60 -8.16
CA ARG A 18 -8.91 -20.92 -8.42
C ARG A 18 -8.32 -20.21 -9.63
N ASN A 19 -9.06 -19.29 -10.26
CA ASN A 19 -8.56 -18.54 -11.41
C ASN A 19 -8.65 -17.03 -11.19
N PHE A 20 -7.66 -16.49 -10.46
CA PHE A 20 -7.37 -15.05 -10.39
C PHE A 20 -6.52 -14.61 -11.61
N GLU A 21 -6.85 -15.06 -12.82
CA GLU A 21 -6.09 -14.74 -14.04
C GLU A 21 -6.08 -13.24 -14.39
N ALA A 22 -7.00 -12.45 -13.82
CA ALA A 22 -7.12 -11.02 -14.09
C ALA A 22 -6.00 -10.13 -13.49
N CYS A 23 -5.05 -10.68 -12.71
CA CYS A 23 -3.85 -9.94 -12.28
C CYS A 23 -2.51 -10.57 -12.75
N LEU A 24 -2.55 -11.73 -13.43
CA LEU A 24 -1.34 -12.45 -13.87
C LEU A 24 -1.11 -12.38 -15.40
N LEU A 25 -2.11 -12.04 -16.20
CA LEU A 25 -1.99 -11.98 -17.66
C LEU A 25 -1.17 -10.80 -18.20
N GLY A 26 -0.61 -9.96 -17.33
CA GLY A 26 0.22 -8.84 -17.78
C GLY A 26 1.58 -9.26 -18.34
N TRP A 27 2.19 -10.34 -17.85
CA TRP A 27 3.63 -10.54 -18.04
C TRP A 27 3.97 -11.84 -18.75
N GLY A 28 4.18 -11.72 -20.07
CA GLY A 28 5.10 -12.52 -20.86
C GLY A 28 4.99 -14.02 -20.68
N ILE A 29 4.07 -14.65 -21.41
CA ILE A 29 4.10 -16.09 -21.62
C ILE A 29 5.34 -16.38 -22.47
N GLY A 30 6.42 -16.83 -21.82
CA GLY A 30 7.46 -17.61 -22.46
C GLY A 30 6.91 -18.99 -22.83
N VAL A 31 7.66 -19.72 -23.66
CA VAL A 31 7.21 -20.92 -24.41
C VAL A 31 6.93 -22.16 -23.52
N ASP A 32 6.86 -22.06 -22.20
CA ASP A 32 6.47 -23.18 -21.34
C ASP A 32 5.72 -22.75 -20.06
N PRO A 33 4.49 -23.24 -19.81
CA PRO A 33 3.69 -22.90 -18.61
C PRO A 33 4.20 -23.49 -17.28
N ASN A 34 5.34 -24.18 -17.28
CA ASN A 34 5.84 -25.00 -16.17
C ASN A 34 7.07 -24.45 -15.41
N GLN A 35 7.54 -23.23 -15.68
CA GLN A 35 8.77 -22.71 -15.05
C GLN A 35 8.57 -21.96 -13.72
N ILE A 36 7.37 -21.50 -13.39
CA ILE A 36 7.11 -20.70 -12.17
C ILE A 36 5.96 -21.34 -11.39
N ASP A 37 6.27 -22.00 -10.26
CA ASP A 37 5.25 -22.63 -9.41
C ASP A 37 4.78 -21.69 -8.29
N ILE A 38 3.81 -20.82 -8.62
CA ILE A 38 3.20 -19.90 -7.65
C ILE A 38 2.28 -20.60 -6.62
N TRP A 39 2.07 -21.91 -6.71
CA TRP A 39 1.18 -22.64 -5.81
C TRP A 39 1.93 -23.33 -4.68
N ASN A 40 3.08 -23.95 -4.98
CA ASN A 40 3.82 -24.75 -4.00
C ASN A 40 5.25 -24.25 -3.75
N SER A 41 5.84 -23.44 -4.63
CA SER A 41 7.20 -22.92 -4.45
C SER A 41 7.19 -21.58 -3.75
N LYS A 42 7.61 -21.55 -2.48
CA LYS A 42 7.79 -20.29 -1.74
C LYS A 42 8.76 -19.35 -2.47
N ALA A 43 9.81 -19.89 -3.08
CA ALA A 43 10.79 -19.11 -3.83
C ALA A 43 10.12 -18.39 -5.01
N ASP A 44 9.32 -19.11 -5.79
CA ASP A 44 8.63 -18.53 -6.96
C ASP A 44 7.54 -17.55 -6.56
N ILE A 45 6.84 -17.81 -5.44
CA ILE A 45 5.87 -16.88 -4.85
C ILE A 45 6.54 -15.56 -4.47
N PHE A 46 7.64 -15.60 -3.73
CA PHE A 46 8.35 -14.39 -3.30
C PHE A 46 9.02 -13.67 -4.48
N ALA A 47 9.63 -14.41 -5.40
CA ALA A 47 10.24 -13.84 -6.60
C ALA A 47 9.19 -13.15 -7.49
N SER A 48 8.02 -13.76 -7.66
CA SER A 48 6.91 -13.17 -8.42
C SER A 48 6.36 -11.92 -7.75
N ALA A 49 6.21 -11.93 -6.41
CA ALA A 49 5.78 -10.76 -5.66
C ALA A 49 6.80 -9.61 -5.73
N ALA A 50 8.10 -9.91 -5.59
CA ALA A 50 9.17 -8.92 -5.71
C ALA A 50 9.23 -8.32 -7.12
N ASN A 51 9.13 -9.17 -8.15
CA ASN A 51 9.07 -8.73 -9.55
C ASN A 51 7.85 -7.83 -9.78
N TYR A 52 6.67 -8.20 -9.25
CA TYR A 52 5.46 -7.37 -9.30
C TYR A 52 5.70 -5.97 -8.75
N LEU A 53 6.27 -5.87 -7.55
CA LEU A 53 6.58 -4.60 -6.90
C LEU A 53 7.58 -3.79 -7.73
N GLN A 54 8.66 -4.43 -8.20
CA GLN A 54 9.69 -3.77 -9.01
C GLN A 54 9.12 -3.14 -10.28
N LYS A 55 8.40 -3.89 -11.12
CA LYS A 55 7.83 -3.28 -12.34
C LYS A 55 6.64 -2.36 -12.05
N SER A 56 6.05 -2.46 -10.85
CA SER A 56 5.06 -1.48 -10.37
C SER A 56 5.72 -0.19 -9.89
N GLY A 57 7.05 -0.09 -9.89
CA GLY A 57 7.81 1.11 -9.57
C GLY A 57 8.25 1.19 -8.12
N TRP A 58 8.40 0.05 -7.43
CA TRP A 58 8.97 0.01 -6.08
C TRP A 58 10.42 0.49 -6.09
N ASP A 59 10.74 1.42 -5.19
CA ASP A 59 12.10 1.91 -4.95
C ASP A 59 12.63 1.32 -3.64
N GLU A 60 13.62 0.44 -3.70
CA GLU A 60 14.19 -0.21 -2.52
C GLU A 60 14.90 0.74 -1.54
N THR A 61 15.23 1.96 -1.98
CA THR A 61 15.86 2.99 -1.15
C THR A 61 14.83 3.79 -0.34
N GLN A 62 13.54 3.64 -0.64
CA GLN A 62 12.46 4.41 -0.02
C GLN A 62 11.60 3.55 0.90
N LYS A 63 11.14 4.15 2.01
CA LYS A 63 10.08 3.55 2.83
C LYS A 63 8.73 3.68 2.14
N TRP A 64 7.77 2.85 2.53
CA TRP A 64 6.38 3.04 2.14
C TRP A 64 5.79 4.32 2.78
N GLY A 65 6.16 4.63 4.03
CA GLY A 65 5.59 5.72 4.81
C GLY A 65 6.06 5.71 6.26
N ARG A 66 5.35 6.45 7.11
CA ARG A 66 5.52 6.46 8.57
C ARG A 66 4.27 6.98 9.28
N GLU A 67 4.05 6.51 10.50
CA GLU A 67 3.09 7.11 11.42
C GLU A 67 3.64 8.42 11.98
N VAL A 68 2.77 9.42 12.11
CA VAL A 68 3.10 10.78 12.53
C VAL A 68 2.11 11.31 13.55
N ARG A 69 2.55 12.32 14.31
CA ARG A 69 1.69 13.12 15.19
C ARG A 69 1.32 14.43 14.52
N ILE A 70 0.06 14.82 14.71
CA ILE A 70 -0.51 16.05 14.19
C ILE A 70 -1.59 16.55 15.16
N ASP A 71 -1.47 17.80 15.60
CA ASP A 71 -2.40 18.38 16.57
C ASP A 71 -3.72 18.86 15.92
N HIS A 72 -3.67 19.17 14.63
CA HIS A 72 -4.79 19.71 13.86
C HIS A 72 -5.32 18.73 12.80
N ALA A 73 -5.40 17.44 13.13
CA ALA A 73 -5.82 16.37 12.21
C ALA A 73 -7.17 16.61 11.51
N LYS A 74 -8.08 17.34 12.16
CA LYS A 74 -9.42 17.66 11.65
C LYS A 74 -9.39 18.57 10.43
N ASP A 75 -8.38 19.44 10.33
CA ASP A 75 -8.25 20.44 9.26
C ASP A 75 -7.90 19.79 7.91
N TYR A 76 -7.35 18.58 7.95
CA TYR A 76 -6.91 17.83 6.78
C TYR A 76 -7.97 16.85 6.23
N GLY A 77 -9.12 16.73 6.88
CA GLY A 77 -10.15 15.75 6.50
C GLY A 77 -9.62 14.31 6.50
N LYS A 78 -10.30 13.34 5.86
CA LYS A 78 -9.86 11.93 5.87
C LYS A 78 -8.49 11.67 5.20
N GLY A 79 -7.80 12.70 4.73
CA GLY A 79 -6.56 12.59 3.97
C GLY A 79 -6.84 11.94 2.61
N ASN A 80 -6.66 12.70 1.54
CA ASN A 80 -6.56 12.16 0.20
C ASN A 80 -5.14 12.42 -0.31
N CYS A 81 -4.55 11.46 -1.03
CA CYS A 81 -3.26 11.69 -1.70
C CYS A 81 -3.36 12.55 -2.95
N ASP A 82 -4.38 13.41 -3.02
CA ASP A 82 -4.48 14.46 -4.01
C ASP A 82 -3.51 15.61 -3.67
N LEU A 83 -3.19 15.81 -2.38
CA LEU A 83 -2.24 16.82 -1.92
C LEU A 83 -0.89 16.18 -1.55
N LYS A 84 0.02 16.13 -2.51
CA LYS A 84 1.42 15.76 -2.29
C LYS A 84 2.24 17.01 -2.02
N LYS A 85 3.06 16.96 -0.98
CA LYS A 85 3.95 18.05 -0.58
C LYS A 85 5.32 17.51 -0.21
N PRO A 86 6.41 18.27 -0.40
CA PRO A 86 7.72 17.88 0.10
C PRO A 86 7.69 17.59 1.61
N LEU A 87 8.45 16.59 2.08
CA LEU A 87 8.52 16.23 3.51
C LEU A 87 8.93 17.42 4.39
N LYS A 88 9.72 18.35 3.85
CA LYS A 88 10.06 19.61 4.49
C LYS A 88 8.82 20.45 4.84
N GLU A 89 7.86 20.57 3.93
CA GLU A 89 6.66 21.38 4.17
C GLU A 89 5.78 20.78 5.28
N TRP A 90 5.68 19.45 5.37
CA TRP A 90 5.00 18.79 6.47
C TRP A 90 5.66 19.07 7.83
N ARG A 91 6.99 19.13 7.85
CA ARG A 91 7.77 19.51 9.04
C ARG A 91 7.53 20.96 9.44
N ASP A 92 7.47 21.86 8.47
CA ASP A 92 7.19 23.28 8.70
C ASP A 92 5.77 23.49 9.25
N ASN A 93 4.82 22.63 8.85
CA ASN A 93 3.45 22.53 9.40
C ASN A 93 3.37 21.79 10.75
N LYS A 94 4.48 21.66 11.48
CA LYS A 94 4.54 21.07 12.84
C LYS A 94 4.13 19.59 12.93
N ILE A 95 4.12 18.85 11.82
CA ILE A 95 3.98 17.40 11.86
C ILE A 95 5.28 16.79 12.37
N THR A 96 5.17 15.86 13.32
CA THR A 96 6.31 15.20 13.97
C THR A 96 6.20 13.69 13.93
N GLY A 97 7.28 12.99 14.26
CA GLY A 97 7.24 11.54 14.50
C GLY A 97 6.50 11.19 15.81
N MET A 98 6.30 9.90 16.05
CA MET A 98 5.51 9.40 17.19
C MET A 98 5.97 9.85 18.58
N ASN A 99 7.26 10.18 18.74
CA ASN A 99 7.83 10.65 20.01
C ASN A 99 8.10 12.17 20.01
N ASN A 100 7.32 12.95 19.25
CA ASN A 100 7.57 14.37 18.96
C ASN A 100 8.96 14.63 18.33
N SER A 101 9.57 13.58 17.75
CA SER A 101 10.85 13.67 17.07
C SER A 101 10.70 14.45 15.76
N PRO A 102 11.70 15.23 15.34
CA PRO A 102 11.67 15.89 14.03
C PRO A 102 11.56 14.86 12.90
N LEU A 103 10.83 15.21 11.85
CA LEU A 103 10.85 14.44 10.60
C LEU A 103 12.25 14.52 9.98
N PRO A 104 12.73 13.44 9.32
CA PRO A 104 14.07 13.43 8.74
C PRO A 104 14.17 14.44 7.59
N ALA A 105 15.38 14.95 7.37
CA ALA A 105 15.67 15.89 6.29
C ALA A 105 15.87 15.16 4.96
N LEU A 106 14.84 14.45 4.49
CA LEU A 106 14.83 13.78 3.19
C LEU A 106 14.14 14.67 2.15
N ASP A 107 14.69 14.66 0.94
CA ASP A 107 14.05 15.25 -0.24
C ASP A 107 13.12 14.22 -0.88
N VAL A 108 11.90 14.15 -0.36
CA VAL A 108 10.87 13.21 -0.82
C VAL A 108 9.50 13.85 -0.71
N GLU A 109 8.63 13.56 -1.68
CA GLU A 109 7.22 13.93 -1.59
C GLU A 109 6.47 12.98 -0.65
N ALA A 110 5.58 13.56 0.15
CA ALA A 110 4.71 12.81 1.03
C ALA A 110 3.27 13.29 0.94
N CYS A 111 2.36 12.37 1.22
CA CYS A 111 0.93 12.62 1.36
C CYS A 111 0.51 12.29 2.81
N LEU A 112 -0.38 13.10 3.37
CA LEU A 112 -0.98 12.82 4.68
C LEU A 112 -2.24 11.96 4.52
N ILE A 113 -2.27 10.80 5.17
CA ILE A 113 -3.43 9.91 5.24
C ILE A 113 -3.92 9.82 6.68
N ILE A 114 -5.22 9.99 6.86
CA ILE A 114 -5.92 9.80 8.14
C ILE A 114 -7.04 8.79 7.92
N PRO A 115 -6.73 7.48 7.95
CA PRO A 115 -7.65 6.43 7.47
C PRO A 115 -8.97 6.41 8.26
N ASP A 116 -8.89 6.77 9.54
CA ASP A 116 -10.03 6.93 10.42
C ASP A 116 -9.79 8.12 11.36
N GLN A 117 -10.59 9.17 11.17
CA GLN A 117 -10.57 10.39 11.96
C GLN A 117 -10.91 10.17 13.45
N THR A 118 -11.54 9.04 13.80
CA THR A 118 -11.84 8.70 15.20
C THR A 118 -10.65 8.03 15.90
N SER A 119 -9.81 7.30 15.15
CA SER A 119 -8.62 6.64 15.69
C SER A 119 -7.53 7.62 16.12
N GLY A 120 -7.53 8.83 15.56
CA GLY A 120 -6.49 9.84 15.76
C GLY A 120 -5.15 9.48 15.12
N ARG A 121 -5.05 8.39 14.35
CA ARG A 121 -3.82 7.96 13.68
C ARG A 121 -3.65 8.67 12.35
N ALA A 122 -2.45 9.18 12.09
CA ALA A 122 -2.09 9.86 10.87
C ALA A 122 -0.77 9.32 10.31
N PHE A 123 -0.65 9.30 8.99
CA PHE A 123 0.50 8.74 8.30
C PHE A 123 0.99 9.68 7.21
N LEU A 124 2.30 9.89 7.15
CA LEU A 124 2.93 10.43 5.95
C LEU A 124 3.36 9.25 5.07
N VAL A 125 2.74 9.14 3.91
CA VAL A 125 3.02 8.07 2.94
C VAL A 125 3.80 8.59 1.75
N TYR A 126 4.65 7.73 1.19
CA TYR A 126 5.62 8.05 0.14
C TYR A 126 5.25 7.38 -1.20
N PRO A 127 6.05 7.53 -2.28
CA PRO A 127 5.77 6.88 -3.56
C PRO A 127 5.53 5.37 -3.46
N ASN A 128 6.32 4.65 -2.64
CA ASN A 128 6.16 3.21 -2.44
C ASN A 128 4.79 2.80 -1.86
N PHE A 129 4.11 3.65 -1.09
CA PHE A 129 2.74 3.36 -0.67
C PHE A 129 1.78 3.27 -1.86
N HIS A 130 1.96 4.13 -2.86
CA HIS A 130 1.15 4.10 -4.08
C HIS A 130 1.42 2.85 -4.90
N VAL A 131 2.64 2.31 -4.84
CA VAL A 131 2.98 1.01 -5.46
C VAL A 131 2.19 -0.12 -4.80
N ILE A 132 2.10 -0.15 -3.46
CA ILE A 132 1.28 -1.14 -2.74
C ILE A 132 -0.19 -1.01 -3.14
N MET A 133 -0.69 0.22 -3.28
CA MET A 133 -2.07 0.46 -3.70
C MET A 133 -2.40 0.06 -5.15
N LYS A 134 -1.40 -0.18 -6.01
CA LYS A 134 -1.64 -0.73 -7.36
C LYS A 134 -2.20 -2.15 -7.30
N TRP A 135 -1.81 -2.93 -6.29
CA TRP A 135 -2.38 -4.27 -6.04
C TRP A 135 -3.82 -4.17 -5.54
N ASN A 136 -4.07 -3.31 -4.56
CA ASN A 136 -5.39 -3.08 -4.00
C ASN A 136 -5.56 -1.62 -3.61
N LYS A 137 -6.52 -0.93 -4.25
CA LYS A 137 -6.83 0.49 -4.03
C LYS A 137 -7.56 0.74 -2.70
N SER A 138 -6.91 0.37 -1.60
CA SER A 138 -7.42 0.53 -0.23
C SER A 138 -6.31 1.02 0.70
N TYR A 139 -6.54 2.15 1.37
CA TYR A 139 -5.60 2.70 2.35
C TYR A 139 -5.39 1.76 3.53
N PHE A 140 -6.46 1.11 4.03
CA PHE A 140 -6.33 0.14 5.12
C PHE A 140 -5.47 -1.05 4.74
N PHE A 141 -5.61 -1.55 3.50
CA PHE A 141 -4.76 -2.62 2.99
C PHE A 141 -3.29 -2.18 2.95
N ALA A 142 -3.00 -1.05 2.29
CA ALA A 142 -1.63 -0.58 2.11
C ALA A 142 -0.95 -0.20 3.45
N LEU A 143 -1.69 0.43 4.38
CA LEU A 143 -1.21 0.72 5.73
C LEU A 143 -0.95 -0.58 6.50
N GLY A 144 -1.87 -1.55 6.42
CA GLY A 144 -1.70 -2.86 7.06
C GLY A 144 -0.45 -3.59 6.57
N THR A 145 -0.23 -3.63 5.25
CA THR A 145 0.96 -4.22 4.63
C THR A 145 2.23 -3.51 5.09
N GLY A 146 2.26 -2.17 5.06
CA GLY A 146 3.43 -1.39 5.49
C GLY A 146 3.77 -1.58 6.97
N LEU A 147 2.75 -1.49 7.84
CA LEU A 147 2.92 -1.71 9.29
C LEU A 147 3.34 -3.14 9.62
N LEU A 148 2.85 -4.14 8.88
CA LEU A 148 3.29 -5.52 9.05
C LEU A 148 4.74 -5.70 8.60
N ALA A 149 5.14 -5.11 7.47
CA ALA A 149 6.51 -5.15 6.97
C ALA A 149 7.50 -4.55 8.00
N ASP A 150 7.16 -3.38 8.57
CA ASP A 150 7.96 -2.73 9.61
C ASP A 150 8.09 -3.57 10.90
N LYS A 151 7.17 -4.51 11.15
CA LYS A 151 7.25 -5.44 12.29
C LYS A 151 8.04 -6.71 12.01
N ILE A 152 8.11 -7.14 10.74
CA ILE A 152 8.83 -8.36 10.35
C ILE A 152 10.32 -8.06 10.16
N ILE A 153 10.66 -6.88 9.63
CA ILE A 153 12.03 -6.42 9.41
C ILE A 153 12.23 -5.16 10.26
N PRO A 154 12.65 -5.30 11.54
CA PRO A 154 12.82 -4.17 12.45
C PRO A 154 14.02 -3.27 12.09
#